data_AF-A0A4V1SAE1-F1
#
_entry.id   AF-A0A4V1SAE1-F1
#
_cell.length_a   1.000
_cell.length_b   1.000
_cell.length_c   1.000
_cell.angle_alpha   90.00
_cell.angle_beta   90.00
_cell.angle_gamma   90.00
#
_symmetry.space_group_name_H-M   'P 1'
#
loop_
_entity.id
_entity.type
_entity.pdbx_description
1 polymer ?
#
loop_
_entity_poly.entity_id
_entity_poly.type
_entity_poly.pdbx_seq_one_letter_code
_entity_poly.pdbx_strand_id
1 'polypeptide(L)'
;MIWTLQNHPRVPQAIRDSHAPWGLPADEFTDNGNWPWQLYVREARRMVSDHVMSQRHCSGEAVAADSIGLAAYAMDSHHVQRHVKDGFVKNEGDVQMPVKTPYPVSYRSIIPKKSECRNLLVPWSLSATHMAFGSIRMEPVFMILSQSSAIAADLAIRGSIGVQQVRYPELRPALIAAGQALGDPATGSPTVVVDNRDPAQVAVTGVWTSGDSATGFVGSDYLHDGNDGKGGKQVVYSPPSTLTGSQRVYLRWTSHANRASNAEVRVTDSKGTVTVHVDQKSNGGKWNLLGVFDGVKEVAVTNTGANGHVVADAVGFAPVSR
;
A
#
# COMPACT_ATOMS: atom_id res chain seq x y z
N MET A 1 18.69 -15.85 28.40
CA MET A 1 18.75 -14.65 29.26
C MET A 1 18.32 -14.95 30.69
N ILE A 2 17.08 -15.42 30.92
CA ILE A 2 16.56 -15.71 32.28
C ILE A 2 17.40 -16.73 33.05
N TRP A 3 17.80 -17.84 32.41
CA TRP A 3 18.66 -18.86 33.05
C TRP A 3 19.94 -18.27 33.66
N THR A 4 20.63 -17.38 32.93
CA THR A 4 21.86 -16.72 33.42
C THR A 4 21.56 -15.82 34.62
N LEU A 5 20.45 -15.09 34.57
CA LEU A 5 20.01 -14.22 35.68
C LEU A 5 19.66 -15.01 36.94
N GLN A 6 19.23 -16.27 36.81
CA GLN A 6 18.89 -17.15 37.93
C GLN A 6 20.10 -17.89 38.49
N ASN A 7 21.07 -18.29 37.67
CA ASN A 7 22.05 -19.32 38.04
C ASN A 7 23.50 -18.83 38.09
N HIS A 8 23.86 -17.75 37.40
CA HIS A 8 25.27 -17.39 37.24
C HIS A 8 25.85 -16.78 38.54
N PRO A 9 27.02 -17.23 39.05
CA PRO A 9 27.58 -16.78 40.33
C PRO A 9 27.94 -15.28 40.37
N ARG A 10 28.24 -14.70 39.21
CA ARG A 10 28.49 -13.24 39.06
C ARG A 10 27.23 -12.37 39.11
N VAL A 11 26.03 -12.95 39.14
CA VAL A 11 24.78 -12.19 39.26
C VAL A 11 24.44 -12.05 40.75
N PRO A 12 24.19 -10.81 41.26
CA PRO A 12 23.83 -10.58 42.66
C PRO A 12 22.63 -11.42 43.13
N GLN A 13 22.67 -11.89 44.38
CA GLN A 13 21.63 -12.76 44.95
C GLN A 13 20.22 -12.18 44.81
N ALA A 14 20.03 -10.88 45.11
CA ALA A 14 18.73 -10.23 45.01
C ALA A 14 18.14 -10.27 43.58
N ILE A 15 18.98 -10.27 42.53
CA ILE A 15 18.51 -10.41 41.14
C ILE A 15 18.15 -11.87 40.84
N ARG A 16 18.93 -12.83 41.35
CA ARG A 16 18.61 -14.26 41.20
C ARG A 16 17.27 -14.58 41.86
N ASP A 17 17.05 -14.10 43.08
CA ASP A 17 15.83 -14.32 43.84
C ASP A 17 14.61 -13.74 43.13
N SER A 18 14.71 -12.54 42.57
CA SER A 18 13.59 -11.91 41.84
C SER A 18 13.24 -12.62 40.53
N HIS A 19 14.20 -13.33 39.93
CA HIS A 19 14.00 -14.09 38.70
C HIS A 19 13.69 -15.56 38.94
N ALA A 20 13.93 -16.10 40.14
CA ALA A 20 13.72 -17.51 40.47
C ALA A 20 12.29 -18.03 40.18
N PRO A 21 11.21 -17.25 40.33
CA PRO A 21 9.86 -17.72 40.00
C PRO A 21 9.59 -17.91 38.51
N TRP A 22 10.41 -17.33 37.63
CA TRP A 22 10.19 -17.40 36.18
C TRP A 22 10.69 -18.74 35.63
N GLY A 23 9.89 -19.36 34.76
CA GLY A 23 10.22 -20.64 34.16
C GLY A 23 9.67 -20.76 32.76
N LEU A 24 9.80 -21.94 32.19
CA LEU A 24 9.07 -22.31 30.98
C LEU A 24 7.58 -22.46 31.32
N PRO A 25 6.67 -22.23 30.36
CA PRO A 25 5.25 -22.45 30.57
C PRO A 25 4.98 -23.88 31.05
N ALA A 26 4.18 -24.05 32.11
CA ALA A 26 3.97 -25.35 32.73
C ALA A 26 3.13 -26.31 31.85
N ASP A 27 2.40 -25.77 30.89
CA ASP A 27 1.43 -26.43 30.04
C ASP A 27 1.90 -26.66 28.59
N GLU A 28 3.02 -26.04 28.17
CA GLU A 28 3.60 -26.25 26.85
C GLU A 28 4.76 -27.25 26.90
N PHE A 29 4.90 -28.07 25.85
CA PHE A 29 6.01 -29.03 25.66
C PHE A 29 6.26 -29.93 26.89
N THR A 30 5.18 -30.38 27.54
CA THR A 30 5.25 -31.19 28.78
C THR A 30 5.92 -32.56 28.58
N ASP A 31 5.99 -33.03 27.33
CA ASP A 31 6.72 -34.21 26.88
C ASP A 31 8.24 -33.99 26.74
N ASN A 32 8.70 -32.74 26.84
CA ASN A 32 10.10 -32.34 26.66
C ASN A 32 10.61 -31.42 27.80
N GLY A 33 10.12 -31.63 29.02
CA GLY A 33 10.52 -30.81 30.18
C GLY A 33 10.21 -29.32 29.99
N ASN A 34 9.11 -29.02 29.29
CA ASN A 34 8.62 -27.70 28.93
C ASN A 34 9.51 -26.91 27.95
N TRP A 35 10.51 -27.55 27.33
CA TRP A 35 11.36 -26.93 26.32
C TRP A 35 10.76 -27.01 24.91
N PRO A 36 10.66 -25.87 24.18
CA PRO A 36 10.22 -25.89 22.79
C PRO A 36 11.13 -26.73 21.89
N TRP A 37 10.51 -27.54 21.04
CA TRP A 37 11.21 -28.36 20.02
C TRP A 37 11.87 -27.52 18.91
N GLN A 38 11.41 -26.28 18.73
CA GLN A 38 11.90 -25.38 17.70
C GLN A 38 12.67 -24.23 18.30
N LEU A 39 13.85 -23.96 17.72
CA LEU A 39 14.61 -22.78 18.03
C LEU A 39 13.89 -21.53 17.51
N TYR A 40 13.99 -20.45 18.28
CA TYR A 40 13.57 -19.13 17.81
C TYR A 40 14.53 -18.63 16.73
N VAL A 41 14.11 -18.71 15.46
CA VAL A 41 14.87 -18.25 14.29
C VAL A 41 14.22 -16.97 13.75
N ARG A 42 14.91 -15.82 13.88
CA ARG A 42 14.39 -14.51 13.44
C ARG A 42 14.54 -14.27 11.94
N GLU A 43 15.57 -14.82 11.33
CA GLU A 43 15.80 -14.78 9.88
C GLU A 43 16.25 -16.14 9.38
N ALA A 44 15.65 -16.58 8.28
CA ALA A 44 15.99 -17.82 7.60
C ALA A 44 16.18 -17.56 6.09
N ARG A 45 16.20 -18.63 5.30
CA ARG A 45 16.25 -18.51 3.84
C ARG A 45 15.04 -17.73 3.33
N ARG A 46 15.29 -16.79 2.42
CA ARG A 46 14.28 -15.99 1.73
C ARG A 46 14.22 -16.37 0.26
N MET A 47 13.04 -16.22 -0.32
CA MET A 47 12.86 -16.24 -1.76
C MET A 47 13.64 -15.08 -2.40
N VAL A 48 14.11 -15.26 -3.63
CA VAL A 48 14.65 -14.19 -4.46
C VAL A 48 13.80 -14.08 -5.72
N SER A 49 12.98 -13.04 -5.79
CA SER A 49 12.09 -12.80 -6.94
C SER A 49 12.68 -11.82 -7.94
N ASP A 50 11.90 -11.45 -8.95
CA ASP A 50 12.24 -10.37 -9.90
C ASP A 50 12.28 -8.97 -9.24
N HIS A 51 11.83 -8.84 -7.99
CA HIS A 51 11.91 -7.60 -7.23
C HIS A 51 12.41 -7.86 -5.81
N VAL A 52 13.54 -7.27 -5.44
CA VAL A 52 14.15 -7.41 -4.11
C VAL A 52 13.95 -6.09 -3.35
N MET A 53 13.17 -6.12 -2.27
CA MET A 53 13.07 -4.99 -1.36
C MET A 53 14.45 -4.70 -0.75
N SER A 54 14.83 -3.44 -0.63
CA SER A 54 16.20 -3.03 -0.25
C SER A 54 16.16 -1.85 0.69
N GLN A 55 17.30 -1.54 1.32
CA GLN A 55 17.45 -0.35 2.16
C GLN A 55 16.93 0.93 1.50
N ARG A 56 17.15 1.10 0.19
CA ARG A 56 16.61 2.22 -0.61
C ARG A 56 15.09 2.41 -0.50
N HIS A 57 14.35 1.32 -0.34
CA HIS A 57 12.89 1.39 -0.13
C HIS A 57 12.57 1.85 1.29
N CYS A 58 13.27 1.29 2.28
CA CYS A 58 13.11 1.68 3.68
C CYS A 58 13.53 3.13 3.96
N SER A 59 14.53 3.65 3.23
CA SER A 59 14.99 5.05 3.33
C SER A 59 14.18 6.04 2.50
N GLY A 60 13.26 5.56 1.65
CA GLY A 60 12.44 6.38 0.75
C GLY A 60 13.16 6.83 -0.54
N GLU A 61 14.39 6.38 -0.81
CA GLU A 61 15.11 6.64 -2.07
C GLU A 61 14.48 5.93 -3.27
N ALA A 62 13.75 4.85 -3.02
CA ALA A 62 12.97 4.11 -3.99
C ALA A 62 11.58 3.84 -3.42
N VAL A 63 10.56 3.85 -4.27
CA VAL A 63 9.17 3.59 -3.86
C VAL A 63 8.64 2.43 -4.68
N ALA A 64 8.10 1.41 -4.02
CA ALA A 64 7.43 0.31 -4.69
C ALA A 64 6.14 0.82 -5.37
N ALA A 65 6.09 0.72 -6.69
CA ALA A 65 4.93 1.16 -7.49
C ALA A 65 3.69 0.27 -7.31
N ASP A 66 3.90 -0.95 -6.82
CA ASP A 66 2.91 -2.01 -6.68
C ASP A 66 2.71 -2.41 -5.21
N SER A 67 2.45 -1.42 -4.36
CA SER A 67 2.28 -1.59 -2.92
C SER A 67 1.14 -2.54 -2.55
N ILE A 68 1.40 -3.43 -1.59
CA ILE A 68 0.41 -4.34 -1.02
C ILE A 68 0.30 -4.24 0.51
N GLY A 69 0.89 -3.17 1.06
CA GLY A 69 1.00 -2.98 2.49
C GLY A 69 2.14 -2.03 2.84
N LEU A 70 2.13 -1.56 4.08
CA LEU A 70 3.13 -0.65 4.63
C LEU A 70 4.02 -1.35 5.66
N ALA A 71 5.31 -1.10 5.59
CA ALA A 71 6.26 -1.38 6.67
C ALA A 71 6.80 -0.05 7.24
N ALA A 72 7.21 -0.05 8.51
CA ALA A 72 7.62 1.19 9.19
C ALA A 72 8.67 0.98 10.29
N TYR A 73 9.09 -0.26 10.56
CA TYR A 73 10.03 -0.53 11.64
C TYR A 73 11.43 -0.03 11.29
N ALA A 74 12.24 0.34 12.28
CA ALA A 74 13.63 0.68 12.03
C ALA A 74 14.37 -0.51 11.39
N MET A 75 15.33 -0.24 10.50
CA MET A 75 16.18 -1.30 9.99
C MET A 75 17.20 -1.64 11.09
N ASP A 76 17.06 -2.83 11.68
CA ASP A 76 17.90 -3.28 12.78
C ASP A 76 18.74 -4.52 12.40
N SER A 77 19.95 -4.57 12.96
CA SER A 77 20.75 -5.80 13.04
C SER A 77 21.50 -5.77 14.36
N HIS A 78 21.13 -6.65 15.27
CA HIS A 78 21.71 -6.68 16.61
C HIS A 78 23.21 -7.00 16.57
N HIS A 79 23.92 -6.45 17.54
CA HIS A 79 25.31 -6.81 17.83
C HIS A 79 25.51 -8.32 18.00
N VAL A 80 26.66 -8.79 17.54
CA VAL A 80 27.07 -10.19 17.65
C VAL A 80 27.83 -10.46 18.95
N GLN A 81 28.53 -9.46 19.48
CA GLN A 81 29.17 -9.53 20.78
C GLN A 81 29.32 -8.15 21.43
N ARG A 82 29.67 -8.17 22.72
CA ARG A 82 30.07 -6.98 23.46
C ARG A 82 31.52 -7.14 23.90
N HIS A 83 32.33 -6.11 23.71
CA HIS A 83 33.72 -6.08 24.13
C HIS A 83 34.01 -4.82 24.94
N VAL A 84 35.03 -4.89 25.80
CA VAL A 84 35.48 -3.72 26.57
C VAL A 84 36.47 -2.94 25.72
N LYS A 85 36.20 -1.65 25.51
CA LYS A 85 37.09 -0.71 24.82
C LYS A 85 37.17 0.57 25.63
N ASP A 86 38.38 0.99 25.97
CA ASP A 86 38.66 2.18 26.77
C ASP A 86 37.91 2.22 28.12
N GLY A 87 37.74 1.06 28.76
CA GLY A 87 37.02 0.92 30.03
C GLY A 87 35.48 0.87 29.91
N PHE A 88 34.94 0.98 28.69
CA PHE A 88 33.50 0.93 28.43
C PHE A 88 33.12 -0.35 27.68
N VAL A 89 31.94 -0.89 28.00
CA VAL A 89 31.33 -1.95 27.20
C VAL A 89 30.83 -1.36 25.88
N LYS A 90 31.27 -1.91 24.76
CA LYS A 90 30.87 -1.53 23.40
C LYS A 90 30.25 -2.72 22.68
N ASN A 91 29.24 -2.43 21.86
CA ASN A 91 28.66 -3.39 20.93
C ASN A 91 29.56 -3.54 19.70
N GLU A 92 29.77 -4.77 19.23
CA GLU A 92 30.30 -5.04 17.90
C GLU A 92 29.15 -5.30 16.94
N GLY A 93 29.01 -4.45 15.92
CA GLY A 93 27.81 -4.38 15.09
C GLY A 93 26.77 -3.45 15.71
N ASP A 94 25.51 -3.88 15.76
CA ASP A 94 24.36 -3.06 16.18
C ASP A 94 24.04 -1.95 15.17
N VAL A 95 23.48 -2.34 14.02
CA VAL A 95 22.94 -1.39 13.06
C VAL A 95 21.53 -1.02 13.52
N GLN A 96 21.27 0.27 13.71
CA GLN A 96 19.96 0.81 14.05
C GLN A 96 19.71 2.02 13.15
N MET A 97 19.04 1.81 12.03
CA MET A 97 18.76 2.87 11.07
C MET A 97 17.27 3.25 11.09
N PRO A 98 16.93 4.52 11.37
CA PRO A 98 15.55 4.94 11.45
C PRO A 98 14.88 4.89 10.07
N VAL A 99 13.61 4.49 10.07
CA VAL A 99 12.70 4.65 8.94
C VAL A 99 11.84 5.88 9.24
N LYS A 100 11.96 6.93 8.42
CA LYS A 100 11.34 8.24 8.69
C LYS A 100 9.82 8.21 8.52
N THR A 101 9.33 7.45 7.56
CA THR A 101 7.91 7.31 7.22
C THR A 101 7.61 5.87 6.83
N PRO A 102 6.37 5.39 7.04
CA PRO A 102 5.96 4.11 6.49
C PRO A 102 6.20 4.04 4.98
N TYR A 103 6.71 2.91 4.50
CA TYR A 103 7.07 2.70 3.10
C TYR A 103 6.33 1.50 2.50
N PRO A 104 5.99 1.55 1.20
CA PRO A 104 5.24 0.49 0.55
C PRO A 104 6.09 -0.76 0.33
N VAL A 105 5.47 -1.93 0.53
CA VAL A 105 6.03 -3.25 0.21
C VAL A 105 5.45 -3.73 -1.12
N SER A 106 6.32 -4.08 -2.07
CA SER A 106 5.93 -4.48 -3.42
C SER A 106 5.25 -5.85 -3.48
N TYR A 107 4.18 -5.99 -4.27
CA TYR A 107 3.58 -7.27 -4.64
C TYR A 107 4.60 -8.24 -5.22
N ARG A 108 5.48 -7.75 -6.11
CA ARG A 108 6.51 -8.59 -6.74
C ARG A 108 7.53 -9.16 -5.75
N SER A 109 7.63 -8.61 -4.54
CA SER A 109 8.52 -9.15 -3.51
C SER A 109 7.98 -10.44 -2.86
N ILE A 110 6.67 -10.71 -2.94
CA ILE A 110 6.04 -11.87 -2.31
C ILE A 110 5.70 -13.00 -3.30
N ILE A 111 6.08 -12.89 -4.57
CA ILE A 111 5.85 -13.92 -5.58
C ILE A 111 7.19 -14.40 -6.19
N PRO A 112 7.37 -15.69 -6.46
CA PRO A 112 8.60 -16.21 -7.06
C PRO A 112 8.70 -15.82 -8.53
N LYS A 113 9.86 -16.07 -9.15
CA LYS A 113 9.98 -15.93 -10.60
C LYS A 113 9.01 -16.88 -11.29
N LYS A 114 8.42 -16.45 -12.41
CA LYS A 114 7.45 -17.27 -13.15
C LYS A 114 8.01 -18.64 -13.57
N SER A 115 9.31 -18.71 -13.83
CA SER A 115 10.01 -19.95 -14.21
C SER A 115 10.19 -20.94 -13.05
N GLU A 116 10.09 -20.49 -11.80
CA GLU A 116 10.29 -21.32 -10.61
C GLU A 116 8.97 -21.89 -10.09
N CYS A 117 7.94 -21.05 -9.97
CA CYS A 117 6.62 -21.46 -9.52
C CYS A 117 5.57 -20.43 -9.94
N ARG A 118 4.35 -20.86 -10.29
CA ARG A 118 3.30 -19.96 -10.82
C ARG A 118 2.11 -19.74 -9.89
N ASN A 119 2.04 -20.47 -8.79
CA ASN A 119 0.87 -20.54 -7.90
C ASN A 119 1.26 -20.47 -6.40
N LEU A 120 2.39 -19.83 -6.09
CA LEU A 120 2.89 -19.68 -4.73
C LEU A 120 3.00 -18.19 -4.35
N LEU A 121 2.51 -17.85 -3.17
CA LEU A 121 2.68 -16.54 -2.51
C LEU A 121 3.49 -16.74 -1.23
N VAL A 122 4.47 -15.87 -1.00
CA VAL A 122 5.48 -15.98 0.06
C VAL A 122 5.52 -14.69 0.88
N PRO A 123 4.50 -14.39 1.71
CA PRO A 123 4.43 -13.13 2.46
C PRO A 123 5.45 -13.02 3.61
N TRP A 124 5.99 -14.14 4.10
CA TRP A 124 6.87 -14.17 5.28
C TRP A 124 8.35 -14.33 4.93
N SER A 125 8.66 -15.18 3.96
CA SER A 125 10.02 -15.38 3.42
C SER A 125 10.23 -14.59 2.12
N LEU A 126 9.67 -13.39 2.07
CA LEU A 126 9.65 -12.53 0.88
C LEU A 126 11.05 -12.11 0.40
N SER A 127 11.11 -11.65 -0.83
CA SER A 127 12.30 -11.17 -1.52
C SER A 127 12.75 -9.80 -0.99
N ALA A 128 13.76 -9.82 -0.11
CA ALA A 128 14.35 -8.63 0.50
C ALA A 128 15.84 -8.82 0.82
N THR A 129 16.62 -7.73 0.79
CA THR A 129 17.96 -7.71 1.37
C THR A 129 17.89 -7.89 2.89
N HIS A 130 18.99 -8.31 3.52
CA HIS A 130 19.07 -8.44 4.98
C HIS A 130 18.64 -7.15 5.70
N MET A 131 19.13 -5.99 5.24
CA MET A 131 18.78 -4.71 5.84
C MET A 131 17.28 -4.36 5.71
N ALA A 132 16.68 -4.60 4.54
CA ALA A 132 15.25 -4.32 4.36
C ALA A 132 14.38 -5.30 5.15
N PHE A 133 14.77 -6.57 5.19
CA PHE A 133 14.01 -7.59 5.90
C PHE A 133 13.94 -7.30 7.39
N GLY A 134 15.01 -6.80 8.01
CA GLY A 134 15.00 -6.34 9.42
C GLY A 134 13.85 -5.37 9.74
N SER A 135 13.48 -4.52 8.77
CA SER A 135 12.37 -3.58 8.90
C SER A 135 11.00 -4.18 8.49
N ILE A 136 10.96 -5.01 7.45
CA ILE A 136 9.70 -5.59 6.93
C ILE A 136 9.15 -6.70 7.83
N ARG A 137 10.01 -7.48 8.49
CA ARG A 137 9.66 -8.75 9.15
C ARG A 137 8.83 -8.66 10.43
N MET A 138 8.17 -7.53 10.68
CA MET A 138 7.31 -7.35 11.84
C MET A 138 6.00 -8.11 11.64
N GLU A 139 5.49 -8.73 12.69
CA GLU A 139 4.28 -9.55 12.68
C GLU A 139 3.07 -8.81 12.08
N PRO A 140 2.80 -7.52 12.39
CA PRO A 140 1.70 -6.77 11.77
C PRO A 140 1.87 -6.64 10.25
N VAL A 141 3.11 -6.46 9.77
CA VAL A 141 3.39 -6.36 8.34
C VAL A 141 3.17 -7.70 7.66
N PHE A 142 3.61 -8.81 8.26
CA PHE A 142 3.33 -10.14 7.73
C PHE A 142 1.83 -10.45 7.66
N MET A 143 1.04 -10.04 8.65
CA MET A 143 -0.42 -10.17 8.61
C MET A 143 -1.01 -9.38 7.44
N ILE A 144 -0.58 -8.13 7.25
CA ILE A 144 -0.96 -7.26 6.11
C ILE A 144 -0.64 -7.94 4.78
N LEU A 145 0.60 -8.39 4.59
CA LEU A 145 1.04 -9.04 3.34
C LEU A 145 0.28 -10.35 3.10
N SER A 146 -0.09 -11.07 4.16
CA SER A 146 -0.86 -12.31 4.07
C SER A 146 -2.30 -12.05 3.60
N GLN A 147 -2.96 -10.99 4.09
CA GLN A 147 -4.28 -10.58 3.60
C GLN A 147 -4.20 -10.18 2.11
N SER A 148 -3.22 -9.36 1.74
CA SER A 148 -3.03 -8.97 0.34
C SER A 148 -2.69 -10.16 -0.58
N SER A 149 -1.95 -11.14 -0.06
CA SER A 149 -1.69 -12.40 -0.77
C SER A 149 -2.98 -13.15 -1.07
N ALA A 150 -3.91 -13.25 -0.12
CA ALA A 150 -5.19 -13.94 -0.32
C ALA A 150 -6.04 -13.27 -1.42
N ILE A 151 -6.07 -11.93 -1.45
CA ILE A 151 -6.79 -11.16 -2.49
C ILE A 151 -6.16 -11.39 -3.87
N ALA A 152 -4.83 -11.39 -3.95
CA ALA A 152 -4.13 -11.69 -5.20
C ALA A 152 -4.36 -13.14 -5.66
N ALA A 153 -4.38 -14.10 -4.73
CA ALA A 153 -4.67 -15.50 -5.02
C ALA A 153 -6.08 -15.67 -5.61
N ASP A 154 -7.08 -15.02 -5.02
CA ASP A 154 -8.46 -15.04 -5.51
C ASP A 154 -8.57 -14.49 -6.95
N LEU A 155 -7.93 -13.34 -7.25
CA LEU A 155 -7.87 -12.81 -8.62
C LEU A 155 -7.19 -13.79 -9.58
N ALA A 156 -6.08 -14.41 -9.17
CA ALA A 156 -5.37 -15.40 -9.97
C ALA A 156 -6.24 -16.63 -10.28
N ILE A 157 -6.96 -17.15 -9.27
CA ILE A 157 -7.85 -18.31 -9.40
C ILE A 157 -9.01 -17.98 -10.37
N ARG A 158 -9.69 -16.85 -10.18
CA ARG A 158 -10.79 -16.43 -11.07
C ARG A 158 -10.33 -16.24 -12.52
N GLY A 159 -9.14 -15.69 -12.70
CA GLY A 159 -8.53 -15.49 -14.02
C GLY A 159 -7.97 -16.77 -14.64
N SER A 160 -7.83 -17.87 -13.88
CA SER A 160 -7.06 -19.05 -14.28
C SER A 160 -5.64 -18.69 -14.76
N ILE A 161 -4.99 -17.75 -14.07
CA ILE A 161 -3.66 -17.21 -14.39
C ILE A 161 -2.67 -17.48 -13.25
N GLY A 162 -1.37 -17.39 -13.54
CA GLY A 162 -0.35 -17.44 -12.49
C GLY A 162 -0.32 -16.15 -11.65
N VAL A 163 0.18 -16.23 -10.42
CA VAL A 163 0.25 -15.06 -9.51
C VAL A 163 1.08 -13.91 -10.09
N GLN A 164 2.05 -14.19 -10.95
CA GLN A 164 2.83 -13.17 -11.68
C GLN A 164 2.04 -12.42 -12.75
N GLN A 165 0.88 -12.94 -13.16
CA GLN A 165 0.03 -12.33 -14.19
C GLN A 165 -1.10 -11.49 -13.59
N VAL A 166 -1.28 -11.50 -12.26
CA VAL A 166 -2.23 -10.62 -11.57
C VAL A 166 -1.82 -9.17 -11.83
N ARG A 167 -2.67 -8.42 -12.54
CA ARG A 167 -2.38 -7.05 -12.93
C ARG A 167 -2.60 -6.13 -11.74
N TYR A 168 -1.60 -5.33 -11.39
CA TYR A 168 -1.70 -4.40 -10.26
C TYR A 168 -2.89 -3.41 -10.36
N PRO A 169 -3.28 -2.90 -11.55
CA PRO A 169 -4.51 -2.11 -11.70
C PRO A 169 -5.80 -2.85 -11.32
N GLU A 170 -5.81 -4.17 -11.30
CA GLU A 170 -6.95 -5.00 -10.85
C GLU A 170 -6.82 -5.37 -9.37
N LEU A 171 -5.58 -5.62 -8.90
CA LEU A 171 -5.29 -5.92 -7.49
C LEU A 171 -5.52 -4.72 -6.58
N ARG A 172 -4.99 -3.54 -6.94
CA ARG A 172 -5.02 -2.34 -6.09
C ARG A 172 -6.44 -1.96 -5.63
N PRO A 173 -7.45 -1.86 -6.51
CA PRO A 173 -8.82 -1.57 -6.08
C PRO A 173 -9.37 -2.59 -5.07
N ALA A 174 -9.06 -3.88 -5.26
CA ALA A 174 -9.49 -4.94 -4.33
C ALA A 174 -8.81 -4.81 -2.96
N LEU A 175 -7.52 -4.44 -2.92
CA LEU A 175 -6.80 -4.17 -1.68
C LEU A 175 -7.41 -2.96 -0.93
N ILE A 176 -7.70 -1.87 -1.65
CA ILE A 176 -8.34 -0.67 -1.07
C ILE A 176 -9.73 -1.01 -0.53
N ALA A 177 -10.53 -1.78 -1.28
CA ALA A 177 -11.84 -2.24 -0.83
C ALA A 177 -11.76 -3.10 0.44
N ALA A 178 -10.66 -3.83 0.62
CA ALA A 178 -10.37 -4.62 1.82
C ALA A 178 -9.73 -3.79 2.97
N GLY A 179 -9.63 -2.47 2.82
CA GLY A 179 -9.11 -1.56 3.85
C GLY A 179 -7.59 -1.50 3.96
N GLN A 180 -6.85 -2.00 2.96
CA GLN A 180 -5.39 -1.98 2.98
C GLN A 180 -4.83 -0.56 2.87
N ALA A 181 -3.85 -0.24 3.72
CA ALA A 181 -3.04 0.97 3.60
C ALA A 181 -1.86 0.70 2.66
N LEU A 182 -1.86 1.33 1.49
CA LEU A 182 -0.88 1.04 0.44
C LEU A 182 0.29 2.01 0.39
N GLY A 183 0.48 2.84 1.42
CA GLY A 183 1.50 3.89 1.38
C GLY A 183 1.20 5.00 0.41
N ASP A 184 -0.04 5.02 -0.09
CA ASP A 184 -0.73 6.24 -0.40
C ASP A 184 -0.77 7.04 0.91
N PRO A 185 0.07 8.07 1.09
CA PRO A 185 0.00 9.03 2.18
C PRO A 185 -1.43 9.21 2.64
N ALA A 186 -1.68 8.78 3.90
CA ALA A 186 -2.97 8.64 4.56
C ALA A 186 -3.95 9.56 3.89
N THR A 187 -4.87 9.02 3.06
CA THR A 187 -5.64 9.77 2.05
C THR A 187 -6.10 11.08 2.62
N GLY A 188 -5.26 12.10 2.47
CA GLY A 188 -5.59 13.43 2.92
C GLY A 188 -6.76 13.81 2.03
N SER A 189 -7.81 14.36 2.62
CA SER A 189 -8.79 15.05 1.80
C SER A 189 -8.04 16.01 0.87
N PRO A 190 -8.44 16.10 -0.41
CA PRO A 190 -7.81 17.03 -1.33
C PRO A 190 -7.80 18.42 -0.70
N THR A 191 -6.65 19.08 -0.78
CA THR A 191 -6.48 20.46 -0.30
C THR A 191 -7.02 21.47 -1.31
N VAL A 192 -7.13 21.06 -2.57
CA VAL A 192 -7.69 21.83 -3.68
C VAL A 192 -8.72 20.96 -4.39
N VAL A 193 -9.90 21.51 -4.64
CA VAL A 193 -11.02 20.80 -5.29
C VAL A 193 -11.48 21.60 -6.49
N VAL A 194 -11.68 20.91 -7.61
CA VAL A 194 -12.26 21.43 -8.84
C VAL A 194 -13.59 20.74 -9.06
N ASP A 195 -14.66 21.48 -8.87
CA ASP A 195 -16.05 21.05 -9.03
C ASP A 195 -16.50 21.14 -10.50
N ASN A 196 -17.44 20.31 -10.94
CA ASN A 196 -17.94 20.30 -12.33
C ASN A 196 -18.53 21.64 -12.79
N ARG A 197 -18.87 22.54 -11.87
CA ARG A 197 -19.36 23.88 -12.21
C ARG A 197 -18.28 24.96 -12.32
N ASP A 198 -17.00 24.66 -12.07
CA ASP A 198 -15.95 25.67 -12.18
C ASP A 198 -15.69 26.02 -13.67
N PRO A 199 -16.13 27.21 -14.15
CA PRO A 199 -16.03 27.55 -15.56
C PRO A 199 -14.60 27.88 -15.99
N ALA A 200 -13.69 28.13 -15.05
CA ALA A 200 -12.29 28.43 -15.35
C ALA A 200 -11.45 27.16 -15.49
N GLN A 201 -11.89 26.05 -14.89
CA GLN A 201 -11.12 24.82 -14.78
C GLN A 201 -11.79 23.61 -15.42
N VAL A 202 -13.08 23.72 -15.80
CA VAL A 202 -13.83 22.61 -16.40
C VAL A 202 -14.22 22.91 -17.84
N ALA A 203 -13.86 21.99 -18.73
CA ALA A 203 -14.30 21.99 -20.12
C ALA A 203 -15.13 20.74 -20.40
N VAL A 204 -16.32 20.92 -20.97
CA VAL A 204 -17.27 19.85 -21.29
C VAL A 204 -17.33 19.65 -22.79
N THR A 205 -17.20 18.40 -23.24
CA THR A 205 -17.39 17.99 -24.64
C THR A 205 -18.55 17.00 -24.73
N GLY A 206 -19.46 17.26 -25.67
CA GLY A 206 -20.69 16.49 -25.85
C GLY A 206 -21.78 16.88 -24.84
N VAL A 207 -22.95 16.25 -24.97
CA VAL A 207 -24.12 16.56 -24.12
C VAL A 207 -24.03 15.82 -22.79
N TRP A 208 -23.83 16.57 -21.72
CA TRP A 208 -23.92 16.13 -20.33
C TRP A 208 -25.11 16.77 -19.65
N THR A 209 -25.84 15.99 -18.86
CA THR A 209 -27.00 16.46 -18.11
C THR A 209 -26.61 16.65 -16.66
N SER A 210 -26.99 17.79 -16.09
CA SER A 210 -26.86 18.04 -14.65
C SER A 210 -27.91 17.24 -13.88
N GLY A 211 -27.50 16.62 -12.78
CA GLY A 211 -28.37 15.94 -11.83
C GLY A 211 -27.97 16.24 -10.38
N ASP A 212 -28.94 16.18 -9.49
CA ASP A 212 -28.80 16.51 -8.05
C ASP A 212 -29.50 15.47 -7.14
N SER A 213 -30.13 14.45 -7.74
CA SER A 213 -30.96 13.47 -7.03
C SER A 213 -30.18 12.40 -6.27
N ALA A 214 -28.97 12.07 -6.72
CA ALA A 214 -28.09 11.11 -6.06
C ALA A 214 -27.17 11.85 -5.09
N THR A 215 -27.12 11.46 -3.81
CA THR A 215 -26.31 12.15 -2.82
C THR A 215 -24.81 11.86 -2.98
N GLY A 216 -23.98 12.75 -2.41
CA GLY A 216 -22.53 12.54 -2.32
C GLY A 216 -21.68 13.31 -3.33
N PHE A 217 -22.27 14.15 -4.19
CA PHE A 217 -21.52 15.09 -5.02
C PHE A 217 -20.88 16.22 -4.19
N VAL A 218 -19.93 16.95 -4.79
CA VAL A 218 -19.44 18.25 -4.30
C VAL A 218 -20.28 19.34 -4.93
N GLY A 219 -20.39 20.48 -4.25
CA GLY A 219 -21.16 21.60 -4.78
C GLY A 219 -22.67 21.32 -4.81
N SER A 220 -23.31 21.63 -5.92
CA SER A 220 -24.77 21.65 -6.05
C SER A 220 -25.35 20.62 -6.99
N ASP A 221 -24.53 19.99 -7.83
CA ASP A 221 -24.94 18.99 -8.81
C ASP A 221 -23.78 18.07 -9.19
N TYR A 222 -24.04 17.13 -10.09
CA TYR A 222 -23.04 16.39 -10.83
C TYR A 222 -23.48 16.30 -12.30
N LEU A 223 -22.55 16.02 -13.20
CA LEU A 223 -22.84 15.76 -14.61
C LEU A 223 -22.98 14.26 -14.86
N HIS A 224 -23.88 13.87 -15.75
CA HIS A 224 -23.95 12.51 -16.28
C HIS A 224 -24.13 12.46 -17.80
N ASP A 225 -23.57 11.43 -18.42
CA ASP A 225 -23.60 11.26 -19.88
C ASP A 225 -24.95 10.79 -20.43
N GLY A 226 -25.91 10.49 -19.54
CA GLY A 226 -27.22 9.95 -19.91
C GLY A 226 -27.17 8.50 -20.41
N ASN A 227 -26.02 7.83 -20.27
CA ASN A 227 -25.71 6.53 -20.87
C ASN A 227 -25.88 6.51 -22.41
N ASP A 228 -25.59 7.62 -23.07
CA ASP A 228 -25.74 7.79 -24.52
C ASP A 228 -24.47 8.40 -25.15
N GLY A 229 -24.31 8.23 -26.46
CA GLY A 229 -23.21 8.81 -27.24
C GLY A 229 -21.82 8.36 -26.78
N LYS A 230 -21.64 7.06 -26.54
CA LYS A 230 -20.39 6.47 -26.02
C LYS A 230 -19.18 6.80 -26.91
N GLY A 231 -18.07 7.19 -26.29
CA GLY A 231 -16.83 7.59 -26.97
C GLY A 231 -16.80 9.02 -27.49
N GLY A 232 -17.92 9.76 -27.43
CA GLY A 232 -18.01 11.14 -27.90
C GLY A 232 -18.12 12.19 -26.80
N LYS A 233 -18.12 11.80 -25.52
CA LYS A 233 -18.36 12.72 -24.40
C LYS A 233 -17.23 12.67 -23.37
N GLN A 234 -16.83 13.84 -22.89
CA GLN A 234 -15.86 13.98 -21.82
C GLN A 234 -16.09 15.24 -20.97
N VAL A 235 -15.66 15.19 -19.71
CA VAL A 235 -15.51 16.35 -18.82
C VAL A 235 -14.05 16.42 -18.41
N VAL A 236 -13.39 17.52 -18.74
CA VAL A 236 -11.96 17.76 -18.51
C VAL A 236 -11.81 18.76 -17.37
N TYR A 237 -11.04 18.38 -16.36
CA TYR A 237 -10.69 19.19 -15.19
C TYR A 237 -9.22 19.60 -15.29
N SER A 238 -8.95 20.89 -15.37
CA SER A 238 -7.60 21.47 -15.38
C SER A 238 -7.22 21.90 -13.96
N PRO A 239 -6.07 21.46 -13.41
CA PRO A 239 -5.63 21.89 -12.09
C PRO A 239 -5.33 23.40 -12.07
N PRO A 240 -5.52 24.10 -10.93
CA PRO A 240 -5.08 25.48 -10.79
C PRO A 240 -3.58 25.63 -11.05
N SER A 241 -3.17 26.74 -11.66
CA SER A 241 -1.76 27.04 -11.94
C SER A 241 -0.86 27.14 -10.70
N THR A 242 -1.46 27.26 -9.51
CA THR A 242 -0.75 27.25 -8.22
C THR A 242 -0.29 25.86 -7.80
N LEU A 243 -0.85 24.79 -8.37
CA LEU A 243 -0.42 23.43 -8.09
C LEU A 243 0.88 23.14 -8.83
N THR A 244 1.92 22.76 -8.07
CA THR A 244 3.23 22.43 -8.62
C THR A 244 3.73 21.09 -8.06
N GLY A 245 4.65 20.46 -8.79
CA GLY A 245 5.26 19.19 -8.39
C GLY A 245 4.29 18.00 -8.39
N SER A 246 4.58 17.02 -7.54
CA SER A 246 3.83 15.77 -7.44
C SER A 246 2.52 15.97 -6.67
N GLN A 247 1.41 15.54 -7.25
CA GLN A 247 0.08 15.65 -6.68
C GLN A 247 -0.57 14.28 -6.55
N ARG A 248 -1.24 14.03 -5.43
CA ARG A 248 -2.29 13.01 -5.36
C ARG A 248 -3.51 13.54 -6.08
N VAL A 249 -4.02 12.76 -7.02
CA VAL A 249 -5.20 13.10 -7.79
C VAL A 249 -6.34 12.19 -7.37
N TYR A 250 -7.44 12.79 -6.96
CA TYR A 250 -8.64 12.11 -6.51
C TYR A 250 -9.80 12.40 -7.47
N LEU A 251 -10.73 11.45 -7.57
CA LEU A 251 -12.02 11.65 -8.21
C LEU A 251 -13.14 11.38 -7.20
N ARG A 252 -14.19 12.19 -7.26
CA ARG A 252 -15.44 11.98 -6.53
C ARG A 252 -16.58 11.82 -7.54
N TRP A 253 -17.59 11.03 -7.16
CA TRP A 253 -18.78 10.77 -7.96
C TRP A 253 -19.96 10.37 -7.07
N THR A 254 -21.14 10.31 -7.66
CA THR A 254 -22.34 9.70 -7.07
C THR A 254 -22.49 8.26 -7.51
N SER A 255 -22.75 7.35 -6.56
CA SER A 255 -22.88 5.92 -6.86
C SER A 255 -24.32 5.47 -6.98
N HIS A 256 -24.56 4.58 -7.95
CA HIS A 256 -25.83 3.92 -8.15
C HIS A 256 -25.64 2.66 -9.02
N ALA A 257 -26.57 1.69 -8.94
CA ALA A 257 -26.44 0.41 -9.65
C ALA A 257 -26.39 0.54 -11.19
N ASN A 258 -26.91 1.64 -11.74
CA ASN A 258 -26.90 1.93 -13.18
C ASN A 258 -25.63 2.67 -13.67
N ARG A 259 -24.68 2.98 -12.78
CA ARG A 259 -23.41 3.61 -13.19
C ARG A 259 -22.49 2.61 -13.88
N ALA A 260 -21.56 3.13 -14.68
CA ALA A 260 -20.54 2.31 -15.31
C ALA A 260 -19.60 1.72 -14.24
N SER A 261 -19.31 0.42 -14.35
CA SER A 261 -18.31 -0.24 -13.50
C SER A 261 -16.89 -0.16 -14.07
N ASN A 262 -16.74 0.50 -15.23
CA ASN A 262 -15.50 0.63 -15.98
C ASN A 262 -15.35 2.05 -16.56
N ALA A 263 -15.83 3.09 -15.86
CA ALA A 263 -15.71 4.46 -16.35
C ALA A 263 -14.24 4.83 -16.55
N GLU A 264 -13.89 5.35 -17.73
CA GLU A 264 -12.53 5.68 -18.10
C GLU A 264 -12.17 7.09 -17.61
N VAL A 265 -11.04 7.21 -16.92
CA VAL A 265 -10.47 8.48 -16.44
C VAL A 265 -9.04 8.59 -16.95
N ARG A 266 -8.75 9.64 -17.71
CA ARG A 266 -7.40 9.91 -18.23
C ARG A 266 -6.76 11.01 -17.40
N VAL A 267 -5.58 10.75 -16.85
CA VAL A 267 -4.77 11.76 -16.14
C VAL A 267 -3.56 12.06 -17.00
N THR A 268 -3.46 13.29 -17.49
CA THR A 268 -2.30 13.76 -18.26
C THR A 268 -1.37 14.52 -17.33
N ASP A 269 -0.12 14.07 -17.24
CA ASP A 269 0.92 14.67 -16.40
C ASP A 269 2.17 15.07 -17.22
N SER A 270 3.28 15.36 -16.54
CA SER A 270 4.54 15.71 -17.20
C SER A 270 5.18 14.57 -18.00
N LYS A 271 4.81 13.31 -17.73
CA LYS A 271 5.37 12.10 -18.36
C LYS A 271 4.47 11.54 -19.47
N GLY A 272 3.18 11.88 -19.47
CA GLY A 272 2.24 11.49 -20.51
C GLY A 272 0.83 11.30 -19.95
N THR A 273 -0.01 10.55 -20.68
CA THR A 273 -1.37 10.26 -20.25
C THR A 273 -1.47 8.85 -19.68
N VAL A 274 -1.98 8.75 -18.46
CA VAL A 274 -2.29 7.49 -17.78
C VAL A 274 -3.81 7.29 -17.80
N THR A 275 -4.26 6.10 -18.17
CA THR A 275 -5.68 5.74 -18.14
C THR A 275 -5.98 4.88 -16.92
N VAL A 276 -6.95 5.31 -16.11
CA VAL A 276 -7.48 4.63 -14.93
C VAL A 276 -8.94 4.28 -15.20
N HIS A 277 -9.36 3.07 -14.86
CA HIS A 277 -10.77 2.69 -14.91
C HIS A 277 -11.33 2.65 -13.50
N VAL A 278 -12.50 3.27 -13.28
CA VAL A 278 -13.16 3.33 -11.98
C VAL A 278 -14.54 2.71 -12.02
N ASP A 279 -14.90 2.00 -10.94
CA ASP A 279 -16.25 1.48 -10.73
C ASP A 279 -17.11 2.53 -10.03
N GLN A 280 -17.99 3.20 -10.79
CA GLN A 280 -18.87 4.22 -10.24
C GLN A 280 -20.12 3.65 -9.56
N LYS A 281 -20.33 2.32 -9.56
CA LYS A 281 -21.43 1.70 -8.81
C LYS A 281 -21.20 1.73 -7.31
N SER A 282 -19.94 1.88 -6.88
CA SER A 282 -19.51 1.87 -5.48
C SER A 282 -18.61 3.08 -5.16
N ASN A 283 -18.35 3.29 -3.86
CA ASN A 283 -17.46 4.35 -3.33
C ASN A 283 -17.81 5.80 -3.70
N GLY A 284 -19.02 6.07 -4.16
CA GLY A 284 -19.55 7.42 -4.32
C GLY A 284 -19.67 8.15 -2.98
N GLY A 285 -19.64 9.48 -3.00
CA GLY A 285 -19.63 10.29 -1.78
C GLY A 285 -18.29 10.30 -1.03
N LYS A 286 -17.23 9.72 -1.61
CA LYS A 286 -15.87 9.68 -1.05
C LYS A 286 -14.85 10.18 -2.06
N TRP A 287 -13.69 10.62 -1.58
CA TRP A 287 -12.54 10.94 -2.42
C TRP A 287 -11.78 9.67 -2.77
N ASN A 288 -11.80 9.28 -4.05
CA ASN A 288 -11.16 8.05 -4.53
C ASN A 288 -9.82 8.41 -5.19
N LEU A 289 -8.72 7.91 -4.64
CA LEU A 289 -7.38 8.19 -5.15
C LEU A 289 -7.12 7.47 -6.47
N LEU A 290 -6.93 8.24 -7.53
CA LEU A 290 -6.52 7.75 -8.86
C LEU A 290 -5.04 7.40 -8.89
N GLY A 291 -4.20 8.17 -8.16
CA GLY A 291 -2.76 7.95 -8.08
C GLY A 291 -1.98 9.21 -7.71
N VAL A 292 -0.65 9.11 -7.81
CA VAL A 292 0.28 10.24 -7.68
C VAL A 292 0.88 10.56 -9.04
N PHE A 293 0.80 11.82 -9.42
CA PHE A 293 1.17 12.29 -10.76
C PHE A 293 2.04 13.55 -10.67
N ASP A 294 3.04 13.64 -11.54
CA ASP A 294 4.02 14.73 -11.51
C ASP A 294 3.62 15.82 -12.51
N GLY A 295 3.35 17.05 -12.05
CA GLY A 295 3.01 18.15 -12.95
C GLY A 295 1.74 17.86 -13.77
N VAL A 296 0.65 17.55 -13.06
CA VAL A 296 -0.66 17.26 -13.66
C VAL A 296 -1.10 18.43 -14.53
N LYS A 297 -1.55 18.12 -15.76
CA LYS A 297 -2.05 19.09 -16.74
C LYS A 297 -3.55 19.04 -16.87
N GLU A 298 -4.15 17.85 -16.82
CA GLU A 298 -5.59 17.67 -16.88
C GLU A 298 -6.01 16.28 -16.38
N VAL A 299 -7.28 16.17 -15.97
CA VAL A 299 -7.97 14.93 -15.64
C VAL A 299 -9.27 14.88 -16.46
N ALA A 300 -9.41 13.90 -17.36
CA ALA A 300 -10.57 13.77 -18.22
C ALA A 300 -11.40 12.53 -17.85
N VAL A 301 -12.66 12.74 -17.46
CA VAL A 301 -13.65 11.66 -17.31
C VAL A 301 -14.31 11.45 -18.67
N THR A 302 -14.20 10.26 -19.26
CA THR A 302 -14.73 9.95 -20.59
C THR A 302 -15.78 8.86 -20.54
N ASN A 303 -16.68 8.85 -21.52
CA ASN A 303 -17.65 7.77 -21.69
C ASN A 303 -17.22 6.71 -22.72
N THR A 304 -15.93 6.65 -23.06
CA THR A 304 -15.37 5.67 -24.00
C THR A 304 -15.51 4.26 -23.43
N GLY A 305 -16.19 3.37 -24.14
CA GLY A 305 -16.33 1.96 -23.74
C GLY A 305 -17.09 1.71 -22.43
N ALA A 306 -17.76 2.72 -21.88
CA ALA A 306 -18.45 2.62 -20.59
C ALA A 306 -19.70 1.72 -20.66
N ASN A 307 -19.83 0.82 -19.69
CA ASN A 307 -20.91 -0.18 -19.61
C ASN A 307 -22.17 0.28 -18.83
N GLY A 308 -22.29 1.59 -18.56
CA GLY A 308 -23.39 2.21 -17.83
C GLY A 308 -23.27 3.73 -17.85
N HIS A 309 -24.07 4.43 -17.03
CA HIS A 309 -23.98 5.88 -16.91
C HIS A 309 -22.61 6.30 -16.36
N VAL A 310 -21.95 7.26 -17.02
CA VAL A 310 -20.74 7.90 -16.49
C VAL A 310 -21.13 9.19 -15.80
N VAL A 311 -20.60 9.39 -14.59
CA VAL A 311 -20.77 10.58 -13.76
C VAL A 311 -19.46 11.35 -13.68
N ALA A 312 -19.55 12.67 -13.77
CA ALA A 312 -18.45 13.59 -13.53
C ALA A 312 -18.90 14.63 -12.50
N ASP A 313 -18.26 14.64 -11.33
CA ASP A 313 -18.56 15.51 -10.20
C ASP A 313 -17.33 16.38 -9.91
N ALA A 314 -16.38 15.90 -9.10
CA ALA A 314 -15.22 16.73 -8.73
C ALA A 314 -13.89 15.97 -8.77
N VAL A 315 -12.83 16.72 -9.11
CA VAL A 315 -11.43 16.27 -9.03
C VAL A 315 -10.75 16.97 -7.87
N GLY A 316 -10.05 16.20 -7.06
CA GLY A 316 -9.30 16.69 -5.90
C GLY A 316 -7.79 16.57 -6.10
N PHE A 317 -7.04 17.53 -5.58
CA PHE A 317 -5.59 17.56 -5.61
C PHE A 317 -5.01 17.76 -4.20
N ALA A 318 -3.96 17.00 -3.87
CA ALA A 318 -3.19 17.20 -2.64
C ALA A 318 -1.67 17.07 -2.91
N PRO A 319 -0.84 18.03 -2.46
CA PRO A 319 0.60 17.96 -2.63
C PRO A 319 1.22 16.72 -1.97
N VAL A 320 2.18 16.10 -2.64
CA VAL A 320 3.06 15.10 -2.02
C VAL A 320 4.25 15.82 -1.43
N SER A 321 4.27 15.93 -0.09
CA SER A 321 5.47 16.35 0.64
C SER A 321 6.60 15.38 0.33
N ARG A 322 7.71 15.90 -0.21
CA ARG A 322 8.98 15.17 -0.27
C ARG A 322 9.56 14.96 1.12
#